data_AF-A0A973SY98-F1
#
_entry.id   AF-A0A973SY98-F1
#
_cell.length_a   1.000
_cell.length_b   1.000
_cell.length_c   1.000
_cell.angle_alpha   90.00
_cell.angle_beta   90.00
_cell.angle_gamma   90.00
#
_symmetry.space_group_name_H-M   'P 1'
#
loop_
_entity.id
_entity.type
_entity.pdbx_description
1 polymer ?
#
loop_
_entity_poly.entity_id
_entity_poly.type
_entity_poly.pdbx_seq_one_letter_code
_entity_poly.pdbx_strand_id
1 'polypeptide(L)'
;MRDLQEWVGQVPDAEVRPLVREAYRAYGVGAARAAIVLTWTAVCADLIGKVRQLHEQGEPEARALTEQVESAQWGSLDKTAVQTMQQVEGSLLDTAVALELIDATQRLHLERLREDRNLCAHPSLRPLGELFDPQPEYARAHLAAALDAVLVHPASQGRKVVDAFREHVRGTGFIGEPAHIAQVFYHRVRPAARRRVVDFAAKHALLELPVEGIEAVELADRMAVCLHVFAAQDRDLVRDAIARTCPRLLTAQPEVQLRAAGRLGDLEAFWSGADEALAGQLDALVRTAAAEHAQPVWWNRMLDGGQVGVLALAADAQARTALPGLEAAFTALPAHKRAQVIAYRPGPYFAGALPVLMAGVLSFDQGEGFARTAVLPCAPYLTLAQHQELLTAWTDNGQCWGRQMPGYLIDLFHATAHLGDARLPSWRALLASIEQDVATYAVIAGGIGEPTQVPGTAA
;
A
#
# COMPACT_ATOMS: atom_id res chain seq x y z
N MET A 1 -4.04 27.00 -4.55
CA MET A 1 -3.96 27.66 -3.22
C MET A 1 -4.92 26.92 -2.30
N ARG A 2 -4.44 26.22 -1.26
CA ARG A 2 -5.31 25.42 -0.37
C ARG A 2 -6.21 26.31 0.47
N ASP A 3 -7.41 25.82 0.78
CA ASP A 3 -8.40 26.52 1.61
C ASP A 3 -8.00 26.43 3.10
N LEU A 4 -7.83 27.59 3.74
CA LEU A 4 -7.50 27.67 5.16
C LEU A 4 -8.64 27.12 6.04
N GLN A 5 -9.89 27.29 5.62
CA GLN A 5 -11.03 26.81 6.38
C GLN A 5 -11.03 25.28 6.51
N GLU A 6 -10.66 24.59 5.42
CA GLU A 6 -10.50 23.15 5.40
C GLU A 6 -9.41 22.71 6.39
N TRP A 7 -8.25 23.38 6.37
CA TRP A 7 -7.12 23.09 7.26
C TRP A 7 -7.43 23.33 8.73
N VAL A 8 -8.15 24.40 9.05
CA VAL A 8 -8.64 24.66 10.43
C VAL A 8 -9.54 23.52 10.92
N GLY A 9 -10.30 22.89 10.02
CA GLY A 9 -11.11 21.70 10.31
C GLY A 9 -10.28 20.45 10.62
N GLN A 10 -9.04 20.37 10.13
CA GLN A 10 -8.16 19.21 10.29
C GLN A 10 -7.36 19.22 11.60
N VAL A 11 -7.40 20.30 12.39
CA VAL A 11 -6.74 20.38 13.70
C VAL A 11 -7.29 19.27 14.61
N PRO A 12 -6.46 18.28 15.00
CA PRO A 12 -6.95 17.08 15.68
C PRO A 12 -7.34 17.36 17.13
N ASP A 13 -6.57 18.20 17.82
CA ASP A 13 -6.77 18.54 19.22
C ASP A 13 -8.02 19.41 19.41
N ALA A 14 -8.96 18.91 20.20
CA ALA A 14 -10.24 19.58 20.46
C ALA A 14 -10.12 20.82 21.35
N GLU A 15 -9.09 20.90 22.19
CA GLU A 15 -8.82 22.04 23.09
C GLU A 15 -8.09 23.18 22.35
N VAL A 16 -7.24 22.84 21.38
CA VAL A 16 -6.51 23.81 20.54
C VAL A 16 -7.39 24.36 19.42
N ARG A 17 -8.28 23.55 18.84
CA ARG A 17 -9.11 23.93 17.68
C ARG A 17 -9.90 25.25 17.86
N PRO A 18 -10.47 25.58 19.03
CA PRO A 18 -11.08 26.89 19.28
C PRO A 18 -10.11 28.06 19.07
N LEU A 19 -8.87 27.95 19.56
CA LEU A 19 -7.84 29.01 19.43
C LEU A 19 -7.48 29.27 17.97
N VAL A 20 -7.36 28.19 17.18
CA VAL A 20 -7.10 28.28 15.73
C VAL A 20 -8.28 28.93 14.99
N ARG A 21 -9.52 28.59 15.38
CA ARG A 21 -10.73 29.22 14.82
C ARG A 21 -10.80 30.72 15.15
N GLU A 22 -10.37 31.13 16.34
CA GLU A 22 -10.28 32.55 16.71
C GLU A 22 -9.25 33.28 15.85
N ALA A 23 -8.05 32.71 15.66
CA ALA A 23 -7.04 33.27 14.77
C ALA A 23 -7.56 33.42 13.32
N TYR A 24 -8.24 32.39 12.80
CA TYR A 24 -8.85 32.42 11.47
C TYR A 24 -9.97 33.48 11.36
N ARG A 25 -10.83 33.62 12.37
CA ARG A 25 -11.87 34.67 12.41
C ARG A 25 -11.27 36.07 12.43
N ALA A 26 -10.23 36.29 13.25
CA ALA A 26 -9.51 37.55 13.32
C ALA A 26 -8.91 37.93 11.96
N TYR A 27 -8.33 36.94 11.26
CA TYR A 27 -7.89 37.12 9.88
C TYR A 27 -9.04 37.48 8.94
N GLY A 28 -10.16 36.75 9.00
CA GLY A 28 -11.31 36.96 8.11
C GLY A 28 -11.98 38.32 8.24
N VAL A 29 -11.89 38.98 9.40
CA VAL A 29 -12.40 40.35 9.62
C VAL A 29 -11.34 41.44 9.38
N GLY A 30 -10.15 41.08 8.87
CA GLY A 30 -9.08 42.03 8.58
C GLY A 30 -8.25 42.47 9.80
N ALA A 31 -8.42 41.83 10.96
CA ALA A 31 -7.65 42.13 12.17
C ALA A 31 -6.29 41.42 12.17
N ALA A 32 -5.39 41.83 11.27
CA ALA A 32 -4.12 41.14 11.00
C ALA A 32 -3.22 41.00 12.24
N ARG A 33 -3.08 42.04 13.06
CA ARG A 33 -2.31 41.99 14.32
C ARG A 33 -2.87 40.95 15.30
N ALA A 34 -4.18 40.93 15.47
CA ALA A 34 -4.85 39.98 16.35
C ALA A 34 -4.71 38.55 15.83
N ALA A 35 -4.85 38.35 14.52
CA ALA A 35 -4.67 37.06 13.87
C ALA A 35 -3.26 36.48 14.12
N ILE A 36 -2.21 37.30 14.00
CA ILE A 36 -0.82 36.88 14.28
C ILE A 36 -0.65 36.47 15.74
N VAL A 37 -1.14 37.31 16.67
CA VAL A 37 -1.06 37.02 18.12
C VAL A 37 -1.77 35.71 18.46
N LEU A 38 -3.01 35.54 18.01
CA LEU A 38 -3.82 34.35 18.27
C LEU A 38 -3.23 33.09 17.60
N THR A 39 -2.63 33.22 16.42
CA THR A 39 -1.95 32.10 15.75
C THR A 39 -0.80 31.60 16.61
N TRP A 40 0.04 32.49 17.13
CA TRP A 40 1.14 32.10 18.01
C TRP A 40 0.64 31.49 19.32
N THR A 41 -0.42 32.05 19.91
CA THR A 41 -1.06 31.47 21.10
C THR A 41 -1.52 30.02 20.86
N ALA A 42 -2.13 29.75 19.70
CA ALA A 42 -2.54 28.40 19.33
C ALA A 42 -1.34 27.46 19.15
N VAL A 43 -0.25 27.92 18.53
CA VAL A 43 0.99 27.14 18.39
C VAL A 43 1.58 26.79 19.76
N CYS A 44 1.64 27.74 20.70
CA CYS A 44 2.15 27.47 22.03
C CYS A 44 1.31 26.42 22.76
N ALA A 45 -0.01 26.58 22.77
CA ALA A 45 -0.92 25.63 23.42
C ALA A 45 -0.77 24.21 22.84
N ASP A 46 -0.73 24.10 21.52
CA ASP A 46 -0.62 22.82 20.82
C ASP A 46 0.74 22.14 21.05
N LEU A 47 1.85 22.88 20.97
CA LEU A 47 3.17 22.31 21.27
C LEU A 47 3.28 21.84 22.72
N ILE A 48 2.74 22.59 23.68
CA ILE A 48 2.72 22.18 25.09
C ILE A 48 1.89 20.90 25.27
N GLY A 49 0.69 20.83 24.67
CA GLY A 49 -0.15 19.63 24.69
C GLY A 49 0.56 18.41 24.10
N LYS A 50 1.23 18.59 22.96
CA LYS A 50 2.01 17.53 22.29
C LYS A 50 3.20 17.08 23.13
N VAL A 51 3.91 17.99 23.78
CA VAL A 51 5.03 17.65 24.66
C VAL A 51 4.54 16.84 25.87
N ARG A 52 3.43 17.24 26.50
CA ARG A 52 2.81 16.46 27.58
C ARG A 52 2.41 15.06 27.10
N GLN A 53 1.76 14.95 25.94
CA GLN A 53 1.38 13.66 25.37
C GLN A 53 2.61 12.76 25.13
N LEU A 54 3.72 13.31 24.63
CA LEU A 54 4.96 12.56 24.44
C LEU A 54 5.59 12.15 25.78
N HIS A 55 5.51 12.99 26.80
CA HIS A 55 5.97 12.67 28.15
C HIS A 55 5.18 11.50 28.76
N GLU A 56 3.85 11.51 28.65
CA GLU A 56 2.99 10.41 29.09
C GLU A 56 3.30 9.08 28.37
N GLN A 57 3.77 9.16 27.12
CA GLN A 57 4.25 8.01 26.36
C GLN A 57 5.70 7.61 26.72
N GLY A 58 6.33 8.26 27.69
CA GLY A 58 7.67 7.93 28.17
C GLY A 58 8.83 8.60 27.43
N GLU A 59 8.62 9.68 26.67
CA GLU A 59 9.74 10.43 26.08
C GLU A 59 10.56 11.19 27.15
N PRO A 60 11.86 10.89 27.33
CA PRO A 60 12.69 11.54 28.34
C PRO A 60 12.95 13.01 28.03
N GLU A 61 13.08 13.37 26.75
CA GLU A 61 13.33 14.74 26.28
C GLU A 61 12.14 15.68 26.54
N ALA A 62 10.93 15.13 26.65
CA ALA A 62 9.70 15.88 26.93
C ALA A 62 9.53 16.21 28.43
N ARG A 63 10.26 15.52 29.31
CA ARG A 63 10.08 15.57 30.76
C ARG A 63 10.33 16.97 31.33
N ALA A 64 11.47 17.56 31.00
CA ALA A 64 11.89 18.83 31.59
C ALA A 64 10.89 19.97 31.32
N LEU A 65 10.41 20.10 30.08
CA LEU A 65 9.43 21.11 29.73
C LEU A 65 8.05 20.81 30.36
N THR A 66 7.65 19.54 30.41
CA THR A 66 6.37 19.13 31.04
C THR A 66 6.36 19.47 32.54
N GLU A 67 7.41 19.10 33.27
CA GLU A 67 7.55 19.42 34.69
C GLU A 67 7.58 20.95 34.93
N GLN A 68 8.23 21.72 34.05
CA GLN A 68 8.22 23.19 34.10
C GLN A 68 6.81 23.76 33.94
N VAL A 69 6.05 23.30 32.93
CA VAL A 69 4.66 23.73 32.71
C VAL A 69 3.76 23.36 33.88
N GLU A 70 3.91 22.14 34.41
CA GLU A 70 3.14 21.67 35.56
C GLU A 70 3.42 22.50 36.81
N SER A 71 4.68 22.85 37.07
CA SER A 71 5.04 23.73 38.18
C SER A 71 4.35 25.10 38.11
N ALA A 72 4.17 25.65 36.90
CA ALA A 72 3.47 26.91 36.68
C ALA A 72 1.95 26.77 36.80
N GLN A 73 1.39 25.61 36.43
CA GLN A 73 -0.06 25.33 36.50
C GLN A 73 -0.55 24.99 37.91
N TRP A 74 0.29 24.35 38.73
CA TRP A 74 -0.05 23.94 40.10
C TRP A 74 0.18 25.04 41.14
N GLY A 75 0.95 26.08 40.79
CA GLY A 75 1.13 27.27 41.62
C GLY A 75 -0.13 28.15 41.69
N SER A 76 -0.11 29.14 42.57
CA SER A 76 -1.08 30.25 42.48
C SER A 76 -0.80 31.06 41.21
N LEU A 77 -1.83 31.62 40.56
CA LEU A 77 -1.68 32.57 39.45
C LEU A 77 -0.98 33.85 39.93
N ASP A 78 0.34 33.76 40.06
CA ASP A 78 1.20 34.80 40.57
C ASP A 78 2.27 35.19 39.54
N LYS A 79 3.10 36.16 39.91
CA LYS A 79 4.16 36.68 39.03
C LYS A 79 5.16 35.60 38.62
N THR A 80 5.38 34.59 39.46
CA THR A 80 6.32 33.51 39.18
C THR A 80 5.78 32.56 38.13
N ALA A 81 4.49 32.21 38.19
CA ALA A 81 3.83 31.40 37.16
C ALA A 81 3.91 32.07 35.77
N VAL A 82 3.69 33.39 35.69
CA VAL A 82 3.81 34.16 34.44
C VAL A 82 5.24 34.14 33.90
N GLN A 83 6.25 34.32 34.77
CA GLN A 83 7.66 34.27 34.37
C GLN A 83 8.07 32.90 33.87
N THR A 84 7.63 31.82 34.52
CA THR A 84 7.88 30.45 34.08
C THR A 84 7.27 30.19 32.70
N MET A 85 6.02 30.59 32.47
CA MET A 85 5.38 30.42 31.16
C MET A 85 6.07 31.22 30.05
N GLN A 86 6.62 32.40 30.36
CA GLN A 86 7.45 33.16 29.41
C GLN A 86 8.77 32.45 29.08
N GLN A 87 9.38 31.79 30.06
CA GLN A 87 10.58 30.97 29.84
C GLN A 87 10.27 29.74 28.98
N VAL A 88 9.15 29.06 29.26
CA VAL A 88 8.65 27.93 28.45
C VAL A 88 8.46 28.38 27.01
N GLU A 89 7.81 29.52 26.77
CA GLU A 89 7.65 30.08 25.41
C GLU A 89 8.99 30.32 24.71
N GLY A 90 10.01 30.76 25.46
CA GLY A 90 11.36 31.01 24.98
C GLY A 90 12.07 29.77 24.43
N SER A 91 11.94 28.62 25.11
CA SER A 91 12.58 27.35 24.76
C SER A 91 11.71 26.41 23.92
N LEU A 92 10.42 26.71 23.74
CA LEU A 92 9.43 25.81 23.15
C LEU A 92 9.81 25.29 21.76
N LEU A 93 10.30 26.16 20.88
CA LEU A 93 10.69 25.77 19.52
C LEU A 93 11.96 24.89 19.51
N ASP A 94 12.89 25.11 20.44
CA ASP A 94 14.07 24.25 20.58
C ASP A 94 13.67 22.85 21.06
N THR A 95 12.78 22.76 22.06
CA THR A 95 12.22 21.49 22.51
C THR A 95 11.42 20.81 21.41
N ALA A 96 10.65 21.55 20.62
CA ALA A 96 9.90 21.00 19.50
C ALA A 96 10.82 20.43 18.40
N VAL A 97 11.97 21.05 18.11
CA VAL A 97 12.98 20.47 17.21
C VAL A 97 13.60 19.20 17.81
N ALA A 98 13.97 19.23 19.09
CA ALA A 98 14.57 18.08 19.77
C ALA A 98 13.64 16.85 19.72
N LEU A 99 12.34 17.07 19.95
CA LEU A 99 11.31 16.03 19.90
C LEU A 99 10.85 15.67 18.48
N GLU A 100 11.48 16.21 17.43
CA GLU A 100 11.10 16.04 16.03
C GLU A 100 9.63 16.46 15.72
N LEU A 101 9.08 17.38 16.52
CA LEU A 101 7.76 17.99 16.32
C LEU A 101 7.78 19.12 15.28
N ILE A 102 8.94 19.59 14.85
CA ILE A 102 9.14 20.50 13.72
C ILE A 102 10.54 20.28 13.14
N ASP A 103 10.74 20.60 11.86
CA ASP A 103 12.07 20.67 11.24
C ASP A 103 12.72 22.06 11.34
N ALA A 104 13.96 22.19 10.86
CA ALA A 104 14.72 23.44 10.91
C ALA A 104 14.08 24.59 10.10
N THR A 105 13.43 24.28 8.98
CA THR A 105 12.75 25.27 8.13
C THR A 105 11.46 25.74 8.79
N GLN A 106 10.69 24.80 9.33
CA GLN A 106 9.47 25.08 10.10
C GLN A 106 9.78 25.90 11.35
N ARG A 107 10.87 25.57 12.06
CA ARG A 107 11.37 26.40 13.17
C ARG A 107 11.60 27.84 12.73
N LEU A 108 12.27 28.07 11.60
CA LEU A 108 12.53 29.43 11.10
C LEU A 108 11.22 30.20 10.85
N HIS A 109 10.23 29.55 10.24
CA HIS A 109 8.92 30.17 10.00
C HIS A 109 8.18 30.50 11.31
N LEU A 110 8.20 29.58 12.28
CA LEU A 110 7.56 29.80 13.58
C LEU A 110 8.31 30.83 14.44
N GLU A 111 9.63 30.93 14.30
CA GLU A 111 10.44 31.97 14.94
C GLU A 111 10.05 33.35 14.40
N ARG A 112 9.87 33.50 13.08
CA ARG A 112 9.36 34.75 12.49
C ARG A 112 7.97 35.10 13.02
N LEU A 113 7.07 34.12 13.13
CA LEU A 113 5.75 34.32 13.75
C LEU A 113 5.86 34.84 15.18
N ARG A 114 6.77 34.28 15.99
CA ARG A 114 7.05 34.75 17.36
C ARG A 114 7.53 36.20 17.40
N GLU A 115 8.50 36.54 16.55
CA GLU A 115 9.02 37.91 16.43
C GLU A 115 7.91 38.91 16.05
N ASP A 116 7.12 38.59 15.04
CA ASP A 116 6.03 39.46 14.58
C ASP A 116 4.90 39.56 15.62
N ARG A 117 4.62 38.47 16.34
CA ARG A 117 3.71 38.50 17.49
C ARG A 117 4.20 39.48 18.55
N ASN A 118 5.50 39.53 18.84
CA ASN A 118 6.06 40.48 19.81
C ASN A 118 5.83 41.92 19.36
N LEU A 119 6.04 42.22 18.07
CA LEU A 119 5.73 43.54 17.49
C LEU A 119 4.23 43.87 17.55
N CYS A 120 3.36 42.90 17.30
CA CYS A 120 1.92 43.06 17.39
C CYS A 120 1.44 43.30 18.83
N ALA A 121 1.97 42.57 19.81
CA ALA A 121 1.55 42.63 21.21
C ALA A 121 2.16 43.82 21.98
N HIS A 122 3.33 44.30 21.55
CA HIS A 122 4.06 45.37 22.22
C HIS A 122 4.36 46.54 21.26
N PRO A 123 3.37 47.44 21.03
CA PRO A 123 3.53 48.60 20.15
C PRO A 123 4.73 49.50 20.46
N SER A 124 5.14 49.54 21.74
CA SER A 124 6.26 50.33 22.22
C SER A 124 7.65 49.81 21.82
N LEU A 125 7.74 48.64 21.20
CA LEU A 125 9.02 48.08 20.73
C LEU A 125 9.56 48.78 19.47
N ARG A 126 8.72 49.53 18.75
CA ARG A 126 9.17 50.31 17.58
C ARG A 126 9.64 51.71 18.00
N PRO A 127 10.78 52.19 17.47
CA PRO A 127 11.19 53.58 17.63
C PRO A 127 10.08 54.53 17.18
N LEU A 128 9.93 55.67 17.85
CA LEU A 128 8.99 56.75 17.48
C LEU A 128 7.50 56.41 17.59
N GLY A 129 7.13 55.25 18.16
CA GLY A 129 5.73 54.89 18.42
C GLY A 129 4.94 54.43 17.19
N GLU A 130 5.63 54.12 16.09
CA GLU A 130 4.98 53.56 14.90
C GLU A 130 4.38 52.19 15.20
N LEU A 131 3.10 52.03 14.89
CA LEU A 131 2.43 50.73 15.03
C LEU A 131 2.94 49.78 13.96
N PHE A 132 3.22 48.53 14.36
CA PHE A 132 3.39 47.47 13.39
C PHE A 132 2.02 47.14 12.76
N ASP A 133 1.89 47.43 11.46
CA ASP A 133 0.65 47.26 10.69
C ASP A 133 0.83 46.21 9.57
N PRO A 134 0.76 44.90 9.92
CA PRO A 134 0.93 43.83 8.95
C PRO A 134 -0.27 43.75 8.00
N GLN A 135 0.00 43.48 6.72
CA GLN A 135 -1.05 43.25 5.74
C GLN A 135 -1.81 41.93 6.02
N PRO A 136 -3.08 41.80 5.63
CA PRO A 136 -3.87 40.57 5.82
C PRO A 136 -3.21 39.33 5.21
N GLU A 137 -2.52 39.46 4.08
CA GLU A 137 -1.79 38.37 3.41
C GLU A 137 -0.64 37.85 4.28
N TYR A 138 -0.03 38.73 5.08
CA TYR A 138 1.05 38.39 5.98
C TYR A 138 0.54 37.58 7.18
N ALA A 139 -0.59 38.01 7.78
CA ALA A 139 -1.28 37.22 8.80
C ALA A 139 -1.74 35.86 8.25
N ARG A 140 -2.23 35.83 7.01
CA ARG A 140 -2.61 34.60 6.30
C ARG A 140 -1.43 33.64 6.14
N ALA A 141 -0.26 34.15 5.75
CA ALA A 141 0.95 33.36 5.57
C ALA A 141 1.41 32.73 6.90
N HIS A 142 1.36 33.49 8.00
CA HIS A 142 1.66 32.99 9.34
C HIS A 142 0.72 31.88 9.79
N LEU A 143 -0.59 32.06 9.62
CA LEU A 143 -1.57 31.02 9.94
C LEU A 143 -1.35 29.75 9.10
N ALA A 144 -1.09 29.91 7.80
CA ALA A 144 -0.79 28.78 6.91
C ALA A 144 0.48 28.03 7.35
N ALA A 145 1.55 28.76 7.70
CA ALA A 145 2.81 28.17 8.17
C ALA A 145 2.63 27.45 9.51
N ALA A 146 1.87 28.01 10.44
CA ALA A 146 1.57 27.36 11.72
C ALA A 146 0.74 26.08 11.56
N LEU A 147 -0.26 26.10 10.68
CA LEU A 147 -1.04 24.92 10.33
C LEU A 147 -0.16 23.84 9.70
N ASP A 148 0.67 24.21 8.72
CA ASP A 148 1.56 23.29 8.01
C ASP A 148 2.63 22.68 8.92
N ALA A 149 3.19 23.47 9.84
CA ALA A 149 4.28 23.03 10.70
C ALA A 149 3.80 22.16 11.86
N VAL A 150 2.70 22.57 12.50
CA VAL A 150 2.35 22.10 13.83
C VAL A 150 0.86 21.73 13.93
N LEU A 151 -0.06 22.67 13.71
CA LEU A 151 -1.43 22.57 14.25
C LEU A 151 -2.28 21.43 13.67
N VAL A 152 -2.01 20.96 12.44
CA VAL A 152 -2.78 19.85 11.84
C VAL A 152 -2.13 18.48 12.08
N HIS A 153 -0.93 18.45 12.65
CA HIS A 153 -0.17 17.22 12.87
C HIS A 153 -0.36 16.66 14.28
N PRO A 154 -0.30 15.34 14.50
CA PRO A 154 -0.34 14.76 15.84
C PRO A 154 1.01 14.90 16.60
N ALA A 155 0.98 14.58 17.90
CA ALA A 155 2.18 14.42 18.73
C ALA A 155 2.89 13.09 18.38
N SER A 156 3.60 13.06 17.26
CA SER A 156 4.26 11.85 16.78
C SER A 156 5.76 12.09 16.58
N GLN A 157 6.59 11.31 17.26
CA GLN A 157 8.03 11.25 17.03
C GLN A 157 8.34 10.19 15.97
N GLY A 158 9.29 10.45 15.07
CA GLY A 158 9.55 9.54 13.94
C GLY A 158 9.98 8.14 14.36
N ARG A 159 10.73 8.03 15.46
CA ARG A 159 11.19 6.73 16.01
C ARG A 159 10.03 5.88 16.52
N LYS A 160 9.20 6.44 17.41
CA LYS A 160 8.02 5.74 17.96
C LYS A 160 7.04 5.26 16.90
N VAL A 161 6.85 6.04 15.82
CA VAL A 161 5.99 5.62 14.71
C VAL A 161 6.57 4.38 14.00
N VAL A 162 7.89 4.36 13.76
CA VAL A 162 8.54 3.18 13.16
C VAL A 162 8.47 1.98 14.10
N ASP A 163 8.64 2.16 15.40
CA ASP A 163 8.53 1.08 16.39
C ASP A 163 7.09 0.53 16.45
N ALA A 164 6.08 1.40 16.46
CA ALA A 164 4.67 1.01 16.39
C ALA A 164 4.33 0.29 15.08
N PHE A 165 4.89 0.75 13.95
CA PHE A 165 4.75 0.09 12.66
C PHE A 165 5.39 -1.30 12.66
N ARG A 166 6.61 -1.41 13.21
CA ARG A 166 7.32 -2.68 13.36
C ARG A 166 6.52 -3.67 14.20
N GLU A 167 5.95 -3.21 15.32
CA GLU A 167 5.13 -4.07 16.18
C GLU A 167 3.84 -4.53 15.48
N HIS A 168 3.16 -3.62 14.78
CA HIS A 168 1.96 -3.94 14.02
C HIS A 168 2.22 -5.02 12.95
N VAL A 169 3.31 -4.89 12.18
CA VAL A 169 3.63 -5.84 11.10
C VAL A 169 4.12 -7.19 11.66
N ARG A 170 4.75 -7.22 12.84
CA ARG A 170 5.17 -8.47 13.50
C ARG A 170 4.02 -9.19 14.20
N GLY A 171 2.97 -8.47 14.59
CA GLY A 171 1.85 -9.04 15.34
C GLY A 171 1.26 -10.27 14.65
N THR A 172 0.93 -11.31 15.42
CA THR A 172 0.31 -12.55 14.89
C THR A 172 -1.05 -12.29 14.25
N GLY A 173 -1.75 -11.24 14.68
CA GLY A 173 -3.01 -10.77 14.12
C GLY A 173 -2.88 -9.71 13.02
N PHE A 174 -1.75 -9.64 12.31
CA PHE A 174 -1.59 -8.70 11.20
C PHE A 174 -2.68 -8.94 10.15
N ILE A 175 -3.48 -7.90 9.89
CA ILE A 175 -4.45 -7.85 8.81
C ILE A 175 -4.01 -6.74 7.87
N GLY A 176 -3.73 -7.09 6.62
CA GLY A 176 -3.30 -6.17 5.57
C GLY A 176 -4.39 -5.22 5.06
N GLU A 177 -5.28 -4.73 5.92
CA GLU A 177 -6.41 -3.89 5.52
C GLU A 177 -5.93 -2.50 5.04
N PRO A 178 -6.14 -2.14 3.76
CA PRO A 178 -5.54 -0.94 3.19
C PRO A 178 -5.94 0.36 3.90
N ALA A 179 -7.22 0.49 4.25
CA ALA A 179 -7.74 1.68 4.92
C ALA A 179 -7.11 1.88 6.31
N HIS A 180 -6.95 0.80 7.07
CA HIS A 180 -6.33 0.85 8.39
C HIS A 180 -4.86 1.26 8.31
N ILE A 181 -4.09 0.59 7.45
CA ILE A 181 -2.64 0.86 7.29
C ILE A 181 -2.43 2.32 6.84
N ALA A 182 -3.19 2.79 5.84
CA ALA A 182 -3.11 4.17 5.38
C ALA A 182 -3.46 5.16 6.50
N GLN A 183 -4.53 4.91 7.25
CA GLN A 183 -4.97 5.81 8.31
C GLN A 183 -3.96 5.94 9.45
N VAL A 184 -3.38 4.82 9.90
CA VAL A 184 -2.49 4.77 11.08
C VAL A 184 -1.07 5.16 10.72
N PHE A 185 -0.52 4.63 9.62
CA PHE A 185 0.90 4.75 9.30
C PHE A 185 1.23 5.72 8.17
N TYR A 186 0.21 6.30 7.53
CA TYR A 186 0.38 7.38 6.55
C TYR A 186 -0.34 8.66 7.00
N HIS A 187 -1.68 8.71 7.01
CA HIS A 187 -2.42 9.96 7.24
C HIS A 187 -2.18 10.58 8.63
N ARG A 188 -2.07 9.76 9.69
CA ARG A 188 -1.77 10.22 11.07
C ARG A 188 -0.28 10.33 11.38
N VAL A 189 0.57 10.29 10.36
CA VAL A 189 2.02 10.37 10.51
C VAL A 189 2.53 11.62 9.83
N ARG A 190 3.55 12.28 10.39
CA ARG A 190 4.20 13.44 9.77
C ARG A 190 5.07 13.05 8.58
N PRO A 191 5.30 13.91 7.58
CA PRO A 191 6.06 13.57 6.38
C PRO A 191 7.44 12.93 6.64
N ALA A 192 8.22 13.47 7.59
CA ALA A 192 9.53 12.91 7.94
C ALA A 192 9.44 11.49 8.53
N ALA A 193 8.44 11.25 9.39
CA ALA A 193 8.17 9.94 9.97
C ALA A 193 7.61 8.95 8.93
N ARG A 194 6.73 9.42 8.02
CA ARG A 194 6.22 8.62 6.88
C ARG A 194 7.37 8.09 6.05
N ARG A 195 8.33 8.97 5.71
CA ARG A 195 9.52 8.57 4.95
C ARG A 195 10.31 7.47 5.66
N ARG A 196 10.51 7.58 6.98
CA ARG A 196 11.20 6.54 7.76
C ARG A 196 10.43 5.20 7.76
N VAL A 197 9.11 5.23 7.88
CA VAL A 197 8.25 4.04 7.79
C VAL A 197 8.34 3.39 6.41
N VAL A 198 8.23 4.18 5.34
CA VAL A 198 8.32 3.68 3.96
C VAL A 198 9.72 3.16 3.66
N ASP A 199 10.78 3.84 4.10
CA ASP A 199 12.16 3.36 3.97
C ASP A 199 12.39 2.05 4.73
N PHE A 200 11.78 1.90 5.90
CA PHE A 200 11.83 0.65 6.68
C PHE A 200 11.10 -0.48 5.93
N ALA A 201 9.88 -0.23 5.46
CA ALA A 201 9.11 -1.20 4.69
C ALA A 201 9.84 -1.64 3.41
N ALA A 202 10.39 -0.69 2.64
CA ALA A 202 11.14 -0.95 1.41
C ALA A 202 12.37 -1.83 1.68
N LYS A 203 13.16 -1.51 2.72
CA LYS A 203 14.34 -2.30 3.09
C LYS A 203 14.00 -3.75 3.41
N HIS A 204 12.95 -3.97 4.21
CA HIS A 204 12.58 -5.32 4.63
C HIS A 204 11.88 -6.11 3.52
N ALA A 205 11.03 -5.48 2.71
CA ALA A 205 10.36 -6.13 1.57
C ALA A 205 11.34 -6.57 0.48
N LEU A 206 12.36 -5.74 0.20
CA LEU A 206 13.34 -6.01 -0.86
C LEU A 206 14.48 -6.94 -0.40
N LEU A 207 14.97 -6.79 0.83
CA LEU A 207 16.21 -7.47 1.26
C LEU A 207 16.00 -8.62 2.25
N GLU A 208 14.76 -8.90 2.65
CA GLU A 208 14.42 -9.97 3.61
C GLU A 208 15.28 -9.90 4.89
N LEU A 209 15.44 -8.70 5.43
CA LEU A 209 16.28 -8.50 6.61
C LEU A 209 15.61 -9.09 7.86
N PRO A 210 16.35 -9.86 8.68
CA PRO A 210 15.78 -10.54 9.83
C PRO A 210 15.33 -9.55 10.90
N VAL A 211 14.20 -9.88 11.52
CA VAL A 211 13.66 -9.20 12.69
C VAL A 211 13.22 -10.27 13.68
N GLU A 212 13.57 -10.10 14.95
CA GLU A 212 13.21 -11.07 16.00
C GLU A 212 11.70 -11.39 16.00
N GLY A 213 11.32 -12.63 16.32
CA GLY A 213 9.91 -13.01 16.51
C GLY A 213 9.04 -13.09 15.25
N ILE A 214 9.60 -12.99 14.05
CA ILE A 214 8.91 -13.27 12.78
C ILE A 214 9.91 -13.79 11.75
N GLU A 215 9.48 -14.71 10.88
CA GLU A 215 10.31 -15.18 9.77
C GLU A 215 10.55 -14.07 8.75
N ALA A 216 11.78 -13.97 8.23
CA ALA A 216 12.18 -12.85 7.37
C ALA A 216 11.37 -12.76 6.07
N VAL A 217 11.01 -13.91 5.48
CA VAL A 217 10.18 -14.01 4.28
C VAL A 217 8.76 -13.53 4.57
N GLU A 218 8.16 -13.97 5.67
CA GLU A 218 6.81 -13.57 6.09
C GLU A 218 6.76 -12.06 6.38
N LEU A 219 7.77 -11.53 7.08
CA LEU A 219 7.90 -10.10 7.29
C LEU A 219 7.99 -9.34 5.96
N ALA A 220 8.79 -9.82 5.01
CA ALA A 220 8.94 -9.18 3.71
C ALA A 220 7.63 -9.16 2.92
N ASP A 221 6.84 -10.23 2.97
CA ASP A 221 5.50 -10.30 2.36
C ASP A 221 4.56 -9.24 2.97
N ARG A 222 4.52 -9.14 4.32
CA ARG A 222 3.68 -8.15 5.01
C ARG A 222 4.15 -6.72 4.74
N MET A 223 5.47 -6.48 4.66
CA MET A 223 6.04 -5.19 4.30
C MET A 223 5.69 -4.80 2.86
N ALA A 224 5.67 -5.77 1.93
CA ALA A 224 5.23 -5.55 0.57
C ALA A 224 3.76 -5.12 0.53
N VAL A 225 2.87 -5.76 1.30
CA VAL A 225 1.46 -5.32 1.45
C VAL A 225 1.40 -3.86 1.90
N CYS A 226 2.17 -3.47 2.92
CA CYS A 226 2.22 -2.07 3.37
C CYS A 226 2.72 -1.11 2.27
N LEU A 227 3.72 -1.50 1.48
CA LEU A 227 4.22 -0.69 0.37
C LEU A 227 3.19 -0.48 -0.74
N HIS A 228 2.34 -1.47 -1.04
CA HIS A 228 1.23 -1.28 -1.98
C HIS A 228 0.25 -0.22 -1.46
N VAL A 229 -0.09 -0.28 -0.17
CA VAL A 229 -0.95 0.73 0.46
C VAL A 229 -0.31 2.11 0.40
N PHE A 230 0.98 2.23 0.72
CA PHE A 230 1.69 3.51 0.68
C PHE A 230 1.85 4.05 -0.74
N ALA A 231 2.08 3.19 -1.75
CA ALA A 231 2.22 3.60 -3.14
C ALA A 231 0.90 4.16 -3.70
N ALA A 232 -0.24 3.65 -3.23
CA ALA A 232 -1.56 4.19 -3.57
C ALA A 232 -1.80 5.60 -2.99
N GLN A 233 -1.11 5.97 -1.90
CA GLN A 233 -1.19 7.31 -1.31
C GLN A 233 -0.14 8.26 -1.90
N ASP A 234 1.08 7.77 -2.10
CA ASP A 234 2.24 8.56 -2.49
C ASP A 234 3.26 7.70 -3.22
N ARG A 235 3.03 7.59 -4.53
CA ARG A 235 3.84 6.80 -5.45
C ARG A 235 5.31 7.24 -5.45
N ASP A 236 5.57 8.54 -5.43
CA ASP A 236 6.94 9.07 -5.52
C ASP A 236 7.74 8.77 -4.25
N LEU A 237 7.12 8.84 -3.07
CA LEU A 237 7.77 8.47 -1.82
C LEU A 237 8.20 7.00 -1.80
N VAL A 238 7.35 6.09 -2.29
CA VAL A 238 7.67 4.66 -2.39
C VAL A 238 8.74 4.40 -3.44
N ARG A 239 8.63 5.00 -4.63
CA ARG A 239 9.67 4.92 -5.68
C ARG A 239 11.03 5.32 -5.13
N ASP A 240 11.12 6.45 -4.43
CA ASP A 240 12.38 6.97 -3.92
C ASP A 240 12.97 6.05 -2.83
N ALA A 241 12.14 5.40 -2.02
CA ALA A 241 12.57 4.43 -1.02
C ALA A 241 13.08 3.12 -1.65
N ILE A 242 12.41 2.64 -2.71
CA ILE A 242 12.84 1.51 -3.52
C ILE A 242 14.19 1.82 -4.18
N ALA A 243 14.29 2.97 -4.87
CA ALA A 243 15.52 3.40 -5.55
C ALA A 243 16.73 3.47 -4.61
N ARG A 244 16.55 3.95 -3.37
CA ARG A 244 17.60 3.94 -2.33
C ARG A 244 18.06 2.53 -1.93
N THR A 245 17.21 1.52 -2.10
CA THR A 245 17.45 0.15 -1.67
C THR A 245 17.93 -0.76 -2.81
N CYS A 246 17.61 -0.43 -4.07
CA CYS A 246 17.99 -1.18 -5.27
C CYS A 246 19.48 -1.55 -5.36
N PRO A 247 20.46 -0.67 -5.04
CA PRO A 247 21.87 -1.04 -5.10
C PRO A 247 22.23 -2.23 -4.18
N ARG A 248 21.56 -2.36 -3.04
CA ARG A 248 21.75 -3.49 -2.12
C ARG A 248 21.04 -4.75 -2.61
N LEU A 249 19.90 -4.59 -3.28
CA LEU A 249 19.18 -5.71 -3.88
C LEU A 249 19.97 -6.33 -5.02
N LEU A 250 20.62 -5.50 -5.86
CA LEU A 250 21.45 -5.95 -6.97
C LEU A 250 22.55 -6.91 -6.53
N THR A 251 23.10 -6.70 -5.32
CA THR A 251 24.15 -7.55 -4.73
C THR A 251 23.61 -8.66 -3.82
N ALA A 252 22.31 -8.77 -3.63
CA ALA A 252 21.69 -9.79 -2.78
C ALA A 252 21.74 -11.17 -3.45
N GLN A 253 21.39 -12.23 -2.71
CA GLN A 253 21.27 -13.57 -3.29
C GLN A 253 20.18 -13.61 -4.38
N PRO A 254 20.37 -14.38 -5.47
CA PRO A 254 19.42 -14.47 -6.58
C PRO A 254 17.98 -14.78 -6.13
N GLU A 255 17.81 -15.62 -5.13
CA GLU A 255 16.50 -16.02 -4.62
C GLU A 255 15.78 -14.86 -3.91
N VAL A 256 16.53 -14.00 -3.21
CA VAL A 256 16.00 -12.77 -2.60
C VAL A 256 15.58 -11.78 -3.68
N GLN A 257 16.38 -11.65 -4.75
CA GLN A 257 16.05 -10.77 -5.88
C GLN A 257 14.76 -11.21 -6.57
N LEU A 258 14.60 -12.50 -6.85
CA LEU A 258 13.39 -13.05 -7.46
C LEU A 258 12.17 -12.89 -6.57
N ARG A 259 12.28 -13.16 -5.26
CA ARG A 259 11.18 -12.95 -4.32
C ARG A 259 10.80 -11.47 -4.19
N ALA A 260 11.78 -10.57 -4.13
CA ALA A 260 11.54 -9.13 -4.12
C ALA A 260 10.79 -8.66 -5.38
N ALA A 261 11.22 -9.13 -6.56
CA ALA A 261 10.52 -8.86 -7.81
C ALA A 261 9.11 -9.47 -7.81
N GLY A 262 8.93 -10.71 -7.36
CA GLY A 262 7.61 -11.34 -7.26
C GLY A 262 6.64 -10.58 -6.33
N ARG A 263 7.14 -10.00 -5.24
CA ARG A 263 6.34 -9.21 -4.28
C ARG A 263 5.94 -7.83 -4.79
N LEU A 264 6.81 -7.14 -5.52
CA LEU A 264 6.66 -5.71 -5.81
C LEU A 264 6.65 -5.37 -7.30
N GLY A 265 6.85 -6.36 -8.17
CA GLY A 265 6.98 -6.16 -9.61
C GLY A 265 5.68 -5.76 -10.32
N ASP A 266 4.53 -5.80 -9.64
CA ASP A 266 3.28 -5.20 -10.11
C ASP A 266 3.12 -3.72 -9.73
N LEU A 267 4.04 -3.18 -8.92
CA LEU A 267 4.08 -1.76 -8.63
C LEU A 267 4.87 -1.01 -9.70
N GLU A 268 4.24 -0.02 -10.30
CA GLU A 268 4.90 0.92 -11.20
C GLU A 268 6.08 1.63 -10.51
N ALA A 269 5.94 1.93 -9.20
CA ALA A 269 6.98 2.53 -8.37
C ALA A 269 8.24 1.65 -8.24
N PHE A 270 8.10 0.33 -8.36
CA PHE A 270 9.24 -0.59 -8.33
C PHE A 270 10.10 -0.42 -9.57
N TRP A 271 9.49 -0.46 -10.76
CA TRP A 271 10.22 -0.33 -12.02
C TRP A 271 10.74 1.07 -12.29
N SER A 272 10.04 2.12 -11.85
CA SER A 272 10.54 3.49 -11.96
C SER A 272 11.63 3.83 -10.95
N GLY A 273 11.72 3.07 -9.85
CA GLY A 273 12.81 3.17 -8.86
C GLY A 273 14.01 2.27 -9.17
N ALA A 274 13.79 1.16 -9.89
CA ALA A 274 14.83 0.27 -10.36
C ALA A 274 15.61 0.89 -11.53
N ASP A 275 16.92 0.65 -11.58
CA ASP A 275 17.75 1.00 -12.72
C ASP A 275 17.78 -0.13 -13.76
N GLU A 276 18.32 0.17 -14.95
CA GLU A 276 18.44 -0.78 -16.05
C GLU A 276 19.31 -2.00 -15.67
N ALA A 277 20.29 -1.82 -14.78
CA ALA A 277 21.14 -2.90 -14.30
C ALA A 277 20.35 -3.94 -13.50
N LEU A 278 19.51 -3.50 -12.55
CA LEU A 278 18.65 -4.40 -11.79
C LEU A 278 17.61 -5.08 -12.68
N ALA A 279 16.96 -4.33 -13.58
CA ALA A 279 16.00 -4.91 -14.52
C ALA A 279 16.64 -6.00 -15.40
N GLY A 280 17.81 -5.72 -15.99
CA GLY A 280 18.55 -6.68 -16.80
C GLY A 280 18.99 -7.92 -16.03
N GLN A 281 19.40 -7.76 -14.77
CA GLN A 281 19.77 -8.87 -13.89
C GLN A 281 18.55 -9.75 -13.54
N LEU A 282 17.42 -9.14 -13.16
CA LEU A 282 16.18 -9.86 -12.88
C LEU A 282 15.68 -10.60 -14.13
N ASP A 283 15.75 -9.99 -15.30
CA ASP A 283 15.35 -10.58 -16.58
C ASP A 283 16.24 -11.79 -16.94
N ALA A 284 17.54 -11.73 -16.66
CA ALA A 284 18.44 -12.88 -16.79
C ALA A 284 18.12 -14.00 -15.80
N LEU A 285 17.80 -13.68 -14.54
CA LEU A 285 17.40 -14.67 -13.53
C LEU A 285 16.09 -15.37 -13.91
N VAL A 286 15.09 -14.63 -14.40
CA VAL A 286 13.81 -15.19 -14.87
C VAL A 286 14.02 -16.17 -16.01
N ARG A 287 14.83 -15.79 -17.01
CA ARG A 287 15.18 -16.70 -18.12
C ARG A 287 15.89 -17.95 -17.65
N THR A 288 16.84 -17.80 -16.72
CA THR A 288 17.62 -18.92 -16.18
C THR A 288 16.70 -19.89 -15.44
N ALA A 289 15.84 -19.38 -14.56
CA ALA A 289 14.86 -20.19 -13.83
C ALA A 289 13.93 -20.96 -14.79
N ALA A 290 13.41 -20.31 -15.83
CA ALA A 290 12.56 -20.98 -16.81
C ALA A 290 13.34 -22.05 -17.62
N ALA A 291 14.56 -21.74 -18.06
CA ALA A 291 15.39 -22.67 -18.83
C ALA A 291 15.77 -23.92 -18.02
N GLU A 292 16.09 -23.78 -16.73
CA GLU A 292 16.34 -24.91 -15.84
C GLU A 292 15.10 -25.79 -15.70
N HIS A 293 13.94 -25.18 -15.45
CA HIS A 293 12.68 -25.91 -15.24
C HIS A 293 12.06 -26.48 -16.52
N ALA A 294 12.54 -26.07 -17.70
CA ALA A 294 12.18 -26.65 -19.00
C ALA A 294 12.93 -27.96 -19.30
N GLN A 295 14.04 -28.26 -18.61
CA GLN A 295 14.78 -29.49 -18.85
C GLN A 295 14.05 -30.72 -18.27
N PRO A 296 14.04 -31.87 -18.98
CA PRO A 296 13.35 -33.08 -18.52
C PRO A 296 13.81 -33.60 -17.15
N VAL A 297 15.08 -33.38 -16.79
CA VAL A 297 15.62 -33.84 -15.49
C VAL A 297 14.98 -33.10 -14.30
N TRP A 298 14.42 -31.91 -14.54
CA TRP A 298 13.79 -31.05 -13.53
C TRP A 298 12.25 -31.05 -13.65
N TRP A 299 11.66 -32.01 -14.37
CA TRP A 299 10.22 -32.00 -14.61
C TRP A 299 9.41 -32.14 -13.32
N ASN A 300 9.91 -32.94 -12.38
CA ASN A 300 9.27 -33.16 -11.07
C ASN A 300 9.63 -32.10 -10.02
N ARG A 301 10.55 -31.18 -10.32
CA ARG A 301 10.92 -30.10 -9.40
C ARG A 301 9.92 -28.96 -9.53
N MET A 302 9.15 -28.75 -8.47
CA MET A 302 8.22 -27.64 -8.35
C MET A 302 8.95 -26.29 -8.39
N LEU A 303 8.28 -25.26 -8.90
CA LEU A 303 8.75 -23.89 -8.75
C LEU A 303 8.59 -23.49 -7.27
N ASP A 304 9.60 -22.81 -6.73
CA ASP A 304 9.48 -22.19 -5.41
C ASP A 304 8.61 -20.91 -5.47
N GLY A 305 8.20 -20.40 -4.31
CA GLY A 305 7.29 -19.24 -4.23
C GLY A 305 7.85 -17.97 -4.89
N GLY A 306 9.17 -17.77 -4.88
CA GLY A 306 9.81 -16.62 -5.54
C GLY A 306 9.78 -16.74 -7.05
N GLN A 307 10.10 -17.93 -7.57
CA GLN A 307 10.01 -18.24 -8.99
C GLN A 307 8.57 -18.12 -9.50
N VAL A 308 7.59 -18.67 -8.77
CA VAL A 308 6.17 -18.55 -9.13
C VAL A 308 5.75 -17.07 -9.16
N GLY A 309 6.07 -16.31 -8.12
CA GLY A 309 5.68 -14.91 -8.02
C GLY A 309 6.25 -14.04 -9.15
N VAL A 310 7.55 -14.19 -9.45
CA VAL A 310 8.17 -13.42 -10.54
C VAL A 310 7.65 -13.83 -11.92
N LEU A 311 7.43 -15.13 -12.17
CA LEU A 311 6.88 -15.60 -13.46
C LEU A 311 5.42 -15.19 -13.63
N ALA A 312 4.66 -15.07 -12.53
CA ALA A 312 3.28 -14.60 -12.54
C ALA A 312 3.15 -13.12 -12.92
N LEU A 313 4.23 -12.34 -12.85
CA LEU A 313 4.30 -10.99 -13.42
C LEU A 313 4.12 -10.97 -14.93
N ALA A 314 4.17 -12.12 -15.63
CA ALA A 314 3.82 -12.19 -17.03
C ALA A 314 2.42 -11.63 -17.31
N ALA A 315 1.51 -11.60 -16.33
CA ALA A 315 0.22 -10.94 -16.44
C ALA A 315 0.28 -9.40 -16.49
N ASP A 316 1.35 -8.80 -15.96
CA ASP A 316 1.52 -7.36 -15.84
C ASP A 316 2.26 -6.78 -17.06
N ALA A 317 1.65 -5.81 -17.74
CA ALA A 317 2.21 -5.24 -18.96
C ALA A 317 3.48 -4.42 -18.73
N GLN A 318 3.59 -3.75 -17.58
CA GLN A 318 4.76 -2.96 -17.23
C GLN A 318 5.93 -3.88 -16.86
N ALA A 319 5.66 -4.95 -16.10
CA ALA A 319 6.67 -5.95 -15.80
C ALA A 319 7.19 -6.64 -17.06
N ARG A 320 6.33 -6.95 -18.04
CA ARG A 320 6.77 -7.46 -19.36
C ARG A 320 7.64 -6.47 -20.13
N THR A 321 7.39 -5.17 -19.97
CA THR A 321 8.23 -4.13 -20.60
C THR A 321 9.60 -4.05 -19.94
N ALA A 322 9.66 -4.15 -18.61
CA ALA A 322 10.90 -4.13 -17.85
C ALA A 322 11.69 -5.44 -17.95
N LEU A 323 11.01 -6.57 -18.15
CA LEU A 323 11.57 -7.92 -18.27
C LEU A 323 11.16 -8.56 -19.61
N PRO A 324 11.82 -8.23 -20.73
CA PRO A 324 11.43 -8.73 -22.05
C PRO A 324 11.45 -10.26 -22.19
N GLY A 325 12.23 -10.96 -21.36
CA GLY A 325 12.31 -12.42 -21.35
C GLY A 325 11.14 -13.11 -20.66
N LEU A 326 10.27 -12.37 -19.96
CA LEU A 326 9.25 -12.92 -19.06
C LEU A 326 8.18 -13.76 -19.77
N GLU A 327 7.70 -13.30 -20.93
CA GLU A 327 6.67 -14.01 -21.71
C GLU A 327 7.22 -15.30 -22.33
N ALA A 328 8.44 -15.25 -22.88
CA ALA A 328 9.14 -16.42 -23.38
C ALA A 328 9.43 -17.43 -22.26
N ALA A 329 9.87 -16.93 -21.10
CA ALA A 329 10.13 -17.74 -19.91
C ALA A 329 8.86 -18.48 -19.44
N PHE A 330 7.72 -17.79 -19.31
CA PHE A 330 6.45 -18.42 -18.97
C PHE A 330 6.02 -19.47 -20.01
N THR A 331 6.11 -19.14 -21.29
CA THR A 331 5.64 -20.01 -22.37
C THR A 331 6.47 -21.29 -22.49
N ALA A 332 7.77 -21.22 -22.20
CA ALA A 332 8.69 -22.36 -22.22
C ALA A 332 8.45 -23.37 -21.07
N LEU A 333 7.69 -22.99 -20.04
CA LEU A 333 7.44 -23.88 -18.91
C LEU A 333 6.52 -25.06 -19.30
N PRO A 334 6.77 -26.24 -18.71
CA PRO A 334 5.82 -27.34 -18.71
C PRO A 334 4.41 -26.94 -18.26
N ALA A 335 3.39 -27.60 -18.82
CA ALA A 335 1.98 -27.26 -18.57
C ALA A 335 1.60 -27.18 -17.07
N HIS A 336 2.09 -28.11 -16.23
CA HIS A 336 1.80 -28.08 -14.80
C HIS A 336 2.46 -26.91 -14.05
N LYS A 337 3.64 -26.46 -14.48
CA LYS A 337 4.30 -25.26 -13.93
C LYS A 337 3.60 -23.98 -14.39
N ARG A 338 3.14 -23.93 -15.65
CA ARG A 338 2.28 -22.84 -16.13
C ARG A 338 1.00 -22.76 -15.31
N ALA A 339 0.34 -23.90 -15.04
CA ALA A 339 -0.84 -23.93 -14.18
C ALA A 339 -0.56 -23.40 -12.77
N GLN A 340 0.59 -23.74 -12.17
CA GLN A 340 1.04 -23.18 -10.88
C GLN A 340 1.22 -21.66 -10.93
N VAL A 341 1.81 -21.12 -12.00
CA VAL A 341 2.00 -19.67 -12.21
C VAL A 341 0.65 -18.95 -12.37
N ILE A 342 -0.26 -19.53 -13.15
CA ILE A 342 -1.62 -19.00 -13.36
C ILE A 342 -2.39 -18.95 -12.02
N ALA A 343 -2.29 -20.01 -11.22
CA ALA A 343 -2.96 -20.10 -9.92
C ALA A 343 -2.54 -18.98 -8.96
N TYR A 344 -1.30 -18.48 -9.08
CA TYR A 344 -0.75 -17.45 -8.20
C TYR A 344 -1.32 -16.06 -8.50
N ARG A 345 -1.50 -15.72 -9.78
CA ARG A 345 -2.06 -14.42 -10.21
C ARG A 345 -3.00 -14.62 -11.40
N PRO A 346 -4.21 -15.16 -11.18
CA PRO A 346 -5.17 -15.34 -12.26
C PRO A 346 -5.58 -13.99 -12.84
N GLY A 347 -5.67 -13.90 -14.17
CA GLY A 347 -6.01 -12.65 -14.83
C GLY A 347 -6.25 -12.79 -16.33
N PRO A 348 -6.66 -11.70 -17.01
CA PRO A 348 -7.02 -11.73 -18.43
C PRO A 348 -5.91 -12.21 -19.35
N TYR A 349 -4.65 -11.91 -19.01
CA TYR A 349 -3.50 -12.35 -19.78
C TYR A 349 -3.41 -13.88 -19.87
N PHE A 350 -3.60 -14.58 -18.75
CA PHE A 350 -3.50 -16.03 -18.70
C PHE A 350 -4.71 -16.75 -19.27
N ALA A 351 -5.88 -16.09 -19.34
CA ALA A 351 -7.10 -16.67 -19.88
C ALA A 351 -6.92 -17.19 -21.33
N GLY A 352 -6.11 -16.51 -22.14
CA GLY A 352 -5.81 -16.93 -23.51
C GLY A 352 -4.95 -18.20 -23.61
N ALA A 353 -4.22 -18.58 -22.56
CA ALA A 353 -3.39 -19.78 -22.56
C ALA A 353 -4.16 -21.06 -22.16
N LEU A 354 -5.37 -20.92 -21.62
CA LEU A 354 -6.15 -22.04 -21.09
C LEU A 354 -6.57 -23.08 -22.14
N PRO A 355 -7.04 -22.71 -23.35
CA PRO A 355 -7.43 -23.71 -24.36
C PRO A 355 -6.25 -24.61 -24.75
N VAL A 356 -5.08 -24.01 -24.98
CA VAL A 356 -3.85 -24.76 -25.32
C VAL A 356 -3.41 -25.67 -24.15
N LEU A 357 -3.59 -25.20 -22.92
CA LEU A 357 -3.27 -25.98 -21.72
C LEU A 357 -4.20 -27.20 -21.56
N MET A 358 -5.51 -27.04 -21.81
CA MET A 358 -6.48 -28.14 -21.79
C MET A 358 -6.30 -29.12 -22.96
N ALA A 359 -6.04 -28.63 -24.16
CA ALA A 359 -5.74 -29.47 -25.33
C ALA A 359 -4.49 -30.36 -25.10
N GLY A 360 -3.54 -29.90 -24.28
CA GLY A 360 -2.31 -30.61 -23.94
C GLY A 360 -2.40 -31.55 -22.72
N VAL A 361 -3.58 -31.78 -22.14
CA VAL A 361 -3.75 -32.69 -20.99
C VAL A 361 -3.42 -34.13 -21.40
N LEU A 362 -2.58 -34.80 -20.58
CA LEU A 362 -2.04 -36.14 -20.82
C LEU A 362 -2.65 -37.23 -19.94
N SER A 363 -3.37 -36.87 -18.87
CA SER A 363 -4.04 -37.81 -17.97
C SER A 363 -5.25 -37.17 -17.29
N PHE A 364 -6.20 -37.99 -16.85
CA PHE A 364 -7.37 -37.52 -16.07
C PHE A 364 -6.98 -36.68 -14.85
N ASP A 365 -6.00 -37.12 -14.05
CA ASP A 365 -5.53 -36.38 -12.87
C ASP A 365 -4.93 -35.02 -13.24
N GLN A 366 -4.20 -34.95 -14.37
CA GLN A 366 -3.65 -33.69 -14.86
C GLN A 366 -4.77 -32.75 -15.32
N GLY A 367 -5.79 -33.28 -16.00
CA GLY A 367 -6.96 -32.51 -16.40
C GLY A 367 -7.67 -31.91 -15.20
N GLU A 368 -8.00 -32.74 -14.20
CA GLU A 368 -8.63 -32.26 -12.95
C GLU A 368 -7.77 -31.22 -12.23
N GLY A 369 -6.45 -31.44 -12.22
CA GLY A 369 -5.50 -30.48 -11.67
C GLY A 369 -5.56 -29.14 -12.40
N PHE A 370 -5.53 -29.13 -13.73
CA PHE A 370 -5.53 -27.92 -14.55
C PHE A 370 -6.86 -27.17 -14.47
N ALA A 371 -7.98 -27.90 -14.47
CA ALA A 371 -9.30 -27.33 -14.23
C ALA A 371 -9.33 -26.53 -12.93
N ARG A 372 -8.91 -27.17 -11.82
CA ARG A 372 -8.92 -26.56 -10.48
C ARG A 372 -7.92 -25.41 -10.33
N THR A 373 -6.71 -25.55 -10.87
CA THR A 373 -5.59 -24.64 -10.56
C THR A 373 -5.44 -23.49 -11.57
N ALA A 374 -5.86 -23.68 -12.82
CA ALA A 374 -5.69 -22.68 -13.86
C ALA A 374 -7.04 -22.21 -14.43
N VAL A 375 -7.94 -23.13 -14.81
CA VAL A 375 -9.17 -22.75 -15.53
C VAL A 375 -10.15 -22.03 -14.63
N LEU A 376 -10.55 -22.62 -13.51
CA LEU A 376 -11.55 -22.03 -12.61
C LEU A 376 -11.13 -20.67 -12.05
N PRO A 377 -9.88 -20.46 -11.59
CA PRO A 377 -9.43 -19.14 -11.13
C PRO A 377 -9.46 -18.06 -12.22
N CYS A 378 -9.25 -18.44 -13.48
CA CYS A 378 -9.27 -17.51 -14.62
C CYS A 378 -10.64 -17.36 -15.29
N ALA A 379 -11.64 -18.15 -14.89
CA ALA A 379 -12.97 -18.15 -15.49
C ALA A 379 -13.64 -16.75 -15.54
N PRO A 380 -13.56 -15.90 -14.49
CA PRO A 380 -14.15 -14.56 -14.52
C PRO A 380 -13.54 -13.62 -15.57
N TYR A 381 -12.37 -13.94 -16.12
CA TYR A 381 -11.66 -13.12 -17.10
C TYR A 381 -11.78 -13.61 -18.54
N LEU A 382 -12.43 -14.76 -18.75
CA LEU A 382 -12.62 -15.30 -20.10
C LEU A 382 -13.46 -14.34 -20.93
N THR A 383 -13.05 -14.16 -22.18
CA THR A 383 -13.90 -13.60 -23.24
C THR A 383 -14.78 -14.69 -23.85
N LEU A 384 -15.83 -14.30 -24.58
CA LEU A 384 -16.72 -15.28 -25.23
C LEU A 384 -15.96 -16.19 -26.21
N ALA A 385 -15.02 -15.65 -26.98
CA ALA A 385 -14.20 -16.41 -27.92
C ALA A 385 -13.29 -17.42 -27.19
N GLN A 386 -12.58 -16.98 -26.14
CA GLN A 386 -11.73 -17.86 -25.34
C GLN A 386 -12.54 -18.95 -24.63
N HIS A 387 -13.74 -18.61 -24.13
CA HIS A 387 -14.66 -19.57 -23.54
C HIS A 387 -15.07 -20.65 -24.55
N GLN A 388 -15.41 -20.27 -25.78
CA GLN A 388 -15.72 -21.19 -26.87
C GLN A 388 -14.55 -22.14 -27.16
N GLU A 389 -13.36 -21.58 -27.39
CA GLU A 389 -12.14 -22.36 -27.64
C GLU A 389 -11.80 -23.30 -26.49
N LEU A 390 -11.97 -22.84 -25.25
CA LEU A 390 -11.73 -23.65 -24.05
C LEU A 390 -12.67 -24.85 -23.98
N LEU A 391 -13.98 -24.67 -24.19
CA LEU A 391 -14.94 -25.77 -24.16
C LEU A 391 -14.69 -26.77 -25.30
N THR A 392 -14.32 -26.29 -26.49
CA THR A 392 -13.91 -27.16 -27.59
C THR A 392 -12.67 -27.97 -27.22
N ALA A 393 -11.60 -27.34 -26.74
CA ALA A 393 -10.38 -28.02 -26.32
C ALA A 393 -10.63 -29.04 -25.19
N TRP A 394 -11.55 -28.73 -24.28
CA TRP A 394 -11.97 -29.63 -23.21
C TRP A 394 -12.70 -30.86 -23.76
N THR A 395 -13.63 -30.64 -24.68
CA THR A 395 -14.46 -31.69 -25.27
C THR A 395 -13.64 -32.64 -26.13
N ASP A 396 -12.77 -32.08 -26.98
CA ASP A 396 -11.98 -32.83 -27.96
C ASP A 396 -10.88 -33.68 -27.30
N ASN A 397 -10.49 -33.37 -26.06
CA ASN A 397 -9.50 -34.14 -25.33
C ASN A 397 -10.16 -35.11 -24.33
N GLY A 398 -10.17 -36.40 -24.67
CA GLY A 398 -10.71 -37.45 -23.79
C GLY A 398 -10.10 -37.50 -22.39
N GLN A 399 -8.86 -37.04 -22.19
CA GLN A 399 -8.21 -36.97 -20.88
C GLN A 399 -8.78 -35.85 -19.98
N CYS A 400 -9.64 -34.97 -20.51
CA CYS A 400 -10.31 -33.91 -19.75
C CYS A 400 -11.63 -34.36 -19.10
N TRP A 401 -11.92 -35.66 -19.07
CA TRP A 401 -13.15 -36.22 -18.50
C TRP A 401 -12.88 -37.09 -17.25
N GLY A 402 -12.04 -36.58 -16.36
CA GLY A 402 -11.83 -37.16 -15.02
C GLY A 402 -13.10 -37.11 -14.16
N ARG A 403 -13.10 -37.86 -13.06
CA ARG A 403 -14.25 -38.03 -12.16
C ARG A 403 -14.82 -36.71 -11.62
N GLN A 404 -13.97 -35.71 -11.35
CA GLN A 404 -14.40 -34.41 -10.81
C GLN A 404 -14.81 -33.41 -11.89
N MET A 405 -14.50 -33.69 -13.16
CA MET A 405 -14.69 -32.73 -14.26
C MET A 405 -16.14 -32.27 -14.47
N PRO A 406 -17.18 -33.12 -14.31
CA PRO A 406 -18.56 -32.66 -14.40
C PRO A 406 -18.87 -31.54 -13.39
N GLY A 407 -18.36 -31.65 -12.16
CA GLY A 407 -18.51 -30.61 -11.15
C GLY A 407 -17.78 -29.32 -11.54
N TYR A 408 -16.53 -29.43 -11.99
CA TYR A 408 -15.76 -28.26 -12.45
C TYR A 408 -16.37 -27.58 -13.68
N LEU A 409 -17.02 -28.31 -14.58
CA LEU A 409 -17.75 -27.71 -15.71
C LEU A 409 -18.97 -26.92 -15.23
N ILE A 410 -19.69 -27.39 -14.20
CA ILE A 410 -20.79 -26.65 -13.58
C ILE A 410 -20.24 -25.38 -12.90
N ASP A 411 -19.15 -25.49 -12.15
CA ASP A 411 -18.49 -24.33 -11.54
C ASP A 411 -18.04 -23.32 -12.61
N LEU A 412 -17.48 -23.79 -13.72
CA LEU A 412 -17.09 -22.96 -14.86
C LEU A 412 -18.28 -22.25 -15.49
N PHE A 413 -19.42 -22.93 -15.66
CA PHE A 413 -20.65 -22.34 -16.18
C PHE A 413 -21.14 -21.15 -15.33
N HIS A 414 -21.09 -21.29 -14.00
CA HIS A 414 -21.47 -20.23 -13.08
C HIS A 414 -20.43 -19.11 -13.03
N ALA A 415 -19.15 -19.45 -12.97
CA ALA A 415 -18.05 -18.48 -12.94
C ALA A 415 -17.94 -17.65 -14.24
N THR A 416 -18.56 -18.10 -15.34
CA THR A 416 -18.60 -17.41 -16.63
C THR A 416 -19.95 -16.73 -16.91
N ALA A 417 -20.78 -16.52 -15.89
CA ALA A 417 -22.08 -15.87 -16.01
C ALA A 417 -22.01 -14.45 -16.61
N HIS A 418 -20.90 -13.74 -16.43
CA HIS A 418 -20.65 -12.40 -16.98
C HIS A 418 -20.68 -12.36 -18.51
N LEU A 419 -20.52 -13.49 -19.19
CA LEU A 419 -20.60 -13.60 -20.66
C LEU A 419 -22.03 -13.59 -21.21
N GLY A 420 -23.05 -13.65 -20.33
CA GLY A 420 -24.46 -13.64 -20.72
C GLY A 420 -24.88 -14.84 -21.57
N ASP A 421 -26.05 -14.76 -22.20
CA ASP A 421 -26.68 -15.89 -22.90
C ASP A 421 -25.94 -16.31 -24.19
N ALA A 422 -25.04 -15.47 -24.69
CA ALA A 422 -24.24 -15.75 -25.87
C ALA A 422 -23.33 -16.99 -25.70
N ARG A 423 -23.05 -17.42 -24.46
CA ARG A 423 -22.27 -18.63 -24.16
C ARG A 423 -23.07 -19.93 -24.26
N LEU A 424 -24.40 -19.88 -24.16
CA LEU A 424 -25.26 -21.07 -24.09
C LEU A 424 -25.13 -22.02 -25.30
N PRO A 425 -24.97 -21.54 -26.56
CA PRO A 425 -24.75 -22.44 -27.69
C PRO A 425 -23.53 -23.35 -27.53
N SER A 426 -22.45 -22.85 -26.93
CA SER A 426 -21.23 -23.64 -26.68
C SER A 426 -21.44 -24.72 -25.63
N TRP A 427 -22.24 -24.42 -24.60
CA TRP A 427 -22.63 -25.41 -23.59
C TRP A 427 -23.55 -26.49 -24.14
N ARG A 428 -24.50 -26.12 -25.02
CA ARG A 428 -25.35 -27.10 -25.71
C ARG A 428 -24.54 -27.99 -26.66
N ALA A 429 -23.54 -27.43 -27.34
CA ALA A 429 -22.64 -28.22 -28.18
C ALA A 429 -21.81 -29.22 -27.34
N LEU A 430 -21.32 -28.80 -26.17
CA LEU A 430 -20.65 -29.69 -25.23
C LEU A 430 -21.61 -30.79 -24.75
N LEU A 431 -22.83 -30.46 -24.33
CA LEU A 431 -23.83 -31.48 -23.93
C LEU A 431 -24.11 -32.47 -25.06
N ALA A 432 -24.25 -31.99 -26.30
CA ALA A 432 -24.49 -32.83 -27.47
C ALA A 432 -23.35 -33.85 -27.71
N SER A 433 -22.09 -33.45 -27.46
CA SER A 433 -20.94 -34.34 -27.62
C SER A 433 -20.89 -35.51 -26.61
N ILE A 434 -21.59 -35.39 -25.48
CA ILE A 434 -21.57 -36.38 -24.40
C ILE A 434 -22.93 -37.07 -24.21
N GLU A 435 -23.86 -36.94 -25.16
CA GLU A 435 -25.20 -37.55 -25.08
C GLU A 435 -25.18 -39.07 -24.90
N GLN A 436 -24.11 -39.74 -25.33
CA GLN A 436 -23.93 -41.18 -25.14
C GLN A 436 -23.54 -41.56 -23.70
N ASP A 437 -22.95 -40.63 -22.93
CA ASP A 437 -22.68 -40.80 -21.50
C ASP A 437 -23.81 -40.15 -20.68
N VAL A 438 -24.92 -40.91 -20.56
CA VAL A 438 -26.16 -40.46 -19.91
C VAL A 438 -25.92 -39.98 -18.47
N ALA A 439 -25.00 -40.60 -17.74
CA ALA A 439 -24.71 -40.23 -16.35
C ALA A 439 -24.02 -38.86 -16.28
N THR A 440 -22.99 -38.65 -17.09
CA THR A 440 -22.26 -37.38 -17.14
C THR A 440 -23.13 -36.26 -17.72
N TYR A 441 -23.90 -36.55 -18.77
CA TYR A 441 -24.88 -35.63 -19.36
C TYR A 441 -25.88 -35.12 -18.31
N ALA A 442 -26.54 -36.03 -17.58
CA ALA A 442 -27.58 -35.66 -16.63
C ALA A 442 -27.06 -34.78 -15.49
N VAL A 443 -25.83 -35.03 -15.01
CA VAL A 443 -25.17 -34.21 -13.98
C VAL A 443 -24.92 -32.79 -14.49
N ILE A 444 -24.29 -32.66 -15.66
CA ILE A 444 -23.94 -31.34 -16.21
C ILE A 444 -25.19 -30.56 -16.62
N ALA A 445 -26.10 -31.19 -17.36
CA ALA A 445 -27.36 -30.57 -17.80
C ALA A 445 -28.18 -30.07 -16.60
N GLY A 446 -28.32 -30.90 -15.55
CA GLY A 446 -29.00 -30.53 -14.32
C GLY A 446 -28.33 -29.37 -13.58
N GLY A 447 -26.99 -29.35 -13.53
CA GLY A 447 -26.22 -28.29 -12.89
C GLY A 447 -26.29 -26.94 -13.62
N ILE A 448 -26.43 -26.93 -14.95
CA ILE A 448 -26.51 -25.69 -15.75
C ILE A 448 -27.94 -25.27 -16.11
N GLY A 449 -28.95 -26.03 -15.68
CA GLY A 449 -30.37 -25.73 -15.91
C GLY A 449 -30.90 -26.10 -17.31
N GLU A 450 -30.22 -27.00 -18.03
CA GLU A 450 -30.68 -27.58 -19.29
C GLU A 450 -31.46 -28.90 -19.02
N PRO A 451 -32.29 -29.39 -19.95
CA PRO A 451 -33.04 -30.63 -19.77
C PRO A 451 -32.13 -31.83 -19.48
N THR A 452 -32.45 -32.60 -18.44
CA THR A 452 -31.65 -33.77 -18.01
C THR A 452 -31.92 -35.04 -18.83
N GLN A 453 -32.92 -35.02 -19.71
CA GLN A 453 -33.23 -36.10 -20.65
C GLN A 453 -32.56 -35.81 -22.00
N VAL A 454 -31.85 -36.79 -22.54
CA VAL A 454 -31.19 -36.67 -23.85
C VAL A 454 -32.24 -36.44 -24.96
N PRO A 455 -32.07 -35.45 -25.85
CA PRO A 455 -33.02 -35.18 -26.93
C PRO A 455 -33.16 -36.41 -27.84
N GLY A 456 -34.37 -36.98 -27.93
CA GLY A 456 -34.67 -38.11 -28.83
C GLY A 456 -34.69 -39.49 -28.16
N THR A 457 -34.34 -39.62 -26.88
CA THR A 457 -34.65 -40.82 -26.08
C THR A 457 -36.02 -40.66 -25.41
N ALA A 458 -37.08 -40.70 -26.21
CA ALA A 458 -38.42 -40.98 -25.67
C ALA A 458 -38.49 -42.49 -25.37
N ALA A 459 -39.10 -42.83 -24.22
CA ALA A 459 -39.30 -44.21 -23.76
C ALA A 459 -39.96 -45.12 -24.80
#